data_AF-A0A0S7ZDI2-F1
#
_entry.id   AF-A0A0S7ZDI2-F1
#
_cell.length_a   1.000
_cell.length_b   1.000
_cell.length_c   1.000
_cell.angle_alpha   90.00
_cell.angle_beta   90.00
_cell.angle_gamma   90.00
#
_symmetry.space_group_name_H-M   'P 1'
#
loop_
_entity.id
_entity.type
_entity.pdbx_description
1 polymer ?
#
loop_
_entity_poly.entity_id
_entity_poly.type
_entity_poly.pdbx_seq_one_letter_code
_entity_poly.pdbx_strand_id
1 'polypeptide(L)'
;MITEHGIGRRKPFGATLIIILLIVFAVWTLFPVIWAVITSFKEPGDSYKPTFIPYKQFKPTLHAWEDAFITTRDRTLRSLRNSIVIATLSSTATLLLGAFAGYSLARYEFKKWKNKDIALWILSNRMF
;
A
#
# COMPACT_ATOMS: atom_id res chain seq x y z
N MET A 1 -6.48 -38.72 20.99
CA MET A 1 -7.42 -38.78 19.84
C MET A 1 -8.07 -37.40 19.76
N ILE A 2 -7.81 -36.66 18.68
CA ILE A 2 -8.05 -35.22 18.57
C ILE A 2 -9.43 -35.01 17.92
N THR A 3 -10.37 -34.37 18.62
CA THR A 3 -11.60 -33.79 18.06
C THR A 3 -12.05 -32.66 18.98
N GLU A 4 -12.58 -31.52 18.58
CA GLU A 4 -12.85 -30.81 17.32
C GLU A 4 -13.17 -29.40 17.85
N HIS A 5 -12.58 -28.36 17.26
CA HIS A 5 -12.78 -26.99 17.75
C HIS A 5 -14.27 -26.62 17.74
N GLY A 6 -14.79 -26.24 18.92
CA GLY A 6 -16.11 -25.64 19.08
C GLY A 6 -16.15 -24.26 18.42
N ILE A 7 -16.25 -24.23 17.09
CA ILE A 7 -16.54 -23.01 16.35
C ILE A 7 -18.03 -22.75 16.51
N GLY A 8 -18.39 -21.98 17.53
CA GLY A 8 -19.76 -21.50 17.71
C GLY A 8 -20.25 -20.89 16.39
N ARG A 9 -21.33 -21.46 15.82
CA ARG A 9 -21.99 -20.96 14.61
C ARG A 9 -22.36 -19.50 14.82
N ARG A 10 -21.52 -18.56 14.39
CA ARG A 10 -21.88 -17.15 14.29
C ARG A 10 -23.11 -17.08 13.38
N LYS A 11 -24.17 -16.40 13.83
CA LYS A 11 -25.40 -16.25 13.04
C LYS A 11 -25.02 -15.78 11.63
N PRO A 12 -25.48 -16.43 10.56
CA PRO A 12 -24.98 -16.22 9.19
C PRO A 12 -25.14 -14.77 8.72
N PHE A 13 -26.14 -14.07 9.28
CA PHE A 13 -26.42 -12.66 8.99
C PHE A 13 -25.24 -11.71 9.31
N GLY A 14 -24.54 -11.93 10.42
CA GLY A 14 -23.38 -11.10 10.80
C GLY A 14 -22.19 -11.33 9.89
N ALA A 15 -21.97 -12.58 9.46
CA ALA A 15 -20.89 -12.92 8.53
C ALA A 15 -21.17 -12.37 7.13
N THR A 16 -22.40 -12.50 6.62
CA THR A 16 -22.81 -11.93 5.33
C THR A 16 -22.65 -10.42 5.29
N LEU A 17 -23.07 -9.71 6.34
CA LEU A 17 -22.89 -8.26 6.44
C LEU A 17 -21.41 -7.85 6.42
N ILE A 18 -20.57 -8.55 7.18
CA ILE A 18 -19.11 -8.31 7.19
C ILE A 18 -18.52 -8.54 5.79
N ILE A 19 -18.91 -9.62 5.10
CA ILE A 19 -18.42 -9.90 3.75
C ILE A 19 -18.84 -8.80 2.77
N ILE A 20 -20.09 -8.35 2.82
CA ILE A 20 -20.57 -7.24 1.98
C ILE A 20 -19.75 -5.98 2.25
N LEU A 21 -19.54 -5.62 3.51
CA LEU A 21 -18.72 -4.46 3.88
C LEU A 21 -17.29 -4.60 3.37
N LEU A 22 -16.66 -5.77 3.53
CA LEU A 22 -15.31 -6.02 3.02
C LEU A 22 -15.25 -5.91 1.49
N ILE A 23 -16.26 -6.39 0.76
CA ILE A 23 -16.33 -6.26 -0.70
C ILE A 23 -16.44 -4.79 -1.09
N VAL A 24 -17.32 -4.02 -0.44
CA VAL A 24 -17.47 -2.59 -0.71
C VAL A 24 -16.16 -1.84 -0.45
N PHE A 25 -15.51 -2.11 0.69
CA PHE A 25 -14.21 -1.53 1.01
C PHE A 25 -13.13 -1.93 -0.01
N ALA A 26 -13.08 -3.20 -0.42
CA ALA A 26 -12.13 -3.67 -1.41
C ALA A 26 -12.33 -2.96 -2.76
N VAL A 27 -13.58 -2.83 -3.22
CA VAL A 27 -13.89 -2.08 -4.45
C VAL A 27 -13.49 -0.62 -4.32
N TRP A 28 -13.76 0.02 -3.18
CA TRP A 28 -13.36 1.40 -2.92
C TRP A 28 -11.84 1.60 -2.95
N THR A 29 -11.08 0.70 -2.31
CA THR A 29 -9.62 0.73 -2.30
C THR A 29 -9.00 0.43 -3.66
N LEU A 30 -9.63 -0.45 -4.45
CA LEU A 30 -9.17 -0.80 -5.80
C LEU A 30 -9.57 0.22 -6.85
N PHE A 31 -10.59 1.03 -6.60
CA PHE A 31 -11.06 2.05 -7.53
C PHE A 31 -9.93 2.95 -8.09
N PRO A 32 -9.06 3.58 -7.29
CA PRO A 32 -7.95 4.38 -7.82
C PRO A 32 -6.95 3.57 -8.64
N VAL A 33 -6.74 2.30 -8.30
CA VAL A 33 -5.85 1.40 -9.06
C VAL A 33 -6.45 1.09 -10.43
N ILE A 34 -7.74 0.75 -10.48
CA ILE A 34 -8.47 0.50 -11.72
C ILE A 34 -8.47 1.77 -12.58
N TRP A 35 -8.68 2.94 -11.98
CA TRP A 35 -8.63 4.22 -12.66
C TRP A 35 -7.25 4.50 -13.28
N ALA A 36 -6.17 4.25 -12.54
CA ALA A 36 -4.80 4.40 -13.03
C ALA A 36 -4.52 3.47 -14.22
N VAL A 37 -4.98 2.21 -14.16
CA VAL A 37 -4.84 1.25 -15.26
C VAL A 37 -5.59 1.73 -16.49
N ILE A 38 -6.87 2.12 -16.38
CA ILE A 38 -7.65 2.65 -17.51
C ILE A 38 -6.97 3.88 -18.11
N THR A 39 -6.47 4.79 -17.27
CA THR A 39 -5.80 6.02 -17.71
C THR A 39 -4.48 5.73 -18.44
N SER A 40 -3.77 4.65 -18.09
CA SER A 40 -2.54 4.24 -18.80
C SER A 40 -2.75 3.87 -20.28
N PHE A 41 -3.99 3.59 -20.68
CA PHE A 41 -4.38 3.31 -22.07
C PHE A 41 -5.09 4.47 -22.75
N LYS A 42 -5.14 5.67 -22.15
CA LYS A 42 -5.75 6.86 -22.75
C LYS A 42 -4.69 7.71 -23.47
N GLU A 43 -5.14 8.42 -24.50
CA GLU A 43 -4.35 9.45 -25.17
C GLU A 43 -4.24 10.71 -24.26
N PRO A 44 -3.14 11.49 -24.30
CA PRO A 44 -2.91 12.58 -23.34
C PRO A 44 -4.05 13.60 -23.23
N GLY A 45 -4.75 13.88 -24.34
CA GLY A 45 -5.90 14.79 -24.37
C GLY A 45 -7.17 14.25 -23.68
N ASP A 46 -7.31 12.94 -23.53
CA ASP A 46 -8.46 12.28 -22.90
C ASP A 46 -8.19 11.85 -21.45
N SER A 47 -6.94 11.92 -20.99
CA SER A 47 -6.54 11.61 -19.60
C SER A 47 -7.22 12.51 -18.56
N TYR A 48 -7.57 13.75 -18.93
CA TYR A 48 -8.25 14.70 -18.05
C TYR A 48 -9.78 14.55 -18.02
N LYS A 49 -10.35 13.70 -18.88
CA LYS A 49 -11.81 13.49 -18.95
C LYS A 49 -12.21 12.30 -18.07
N PRO A 50 -13.37 12.38 -17.37
CA PRO A 50 -13.90 11.29 -16.55
C PRO A 50 -14.51 10.16 -17.41
N THR A 51 -13.72 9.57 -18.29
CA THR A 51 -14.12 8.49 -19.19
C THR A 51 -13.69 7.14 -18.61
N PHE A 52 -14.60 6.16 -18.55
CA PHE A 52 -14.35 4.86 -17.93
C PHE A 52 -14.44 3.71 -18.94
N ILE A 53 -15.24 3.86 -20.00
CA ILE A 53 -15.61 2.78 -20.91
C ILE A 53 -14.72 2.82 -22.17
N PRO A 54 -13.83 1.84 -22.37
CA PRO A 54 -13.02 1.75 -23.60
C PRO A 54 -13.92 1.54 -24.82
N TYR A 55 -13.50 2.09 -25.98
CA TYR A 55 -14.19 2.05 -27.27
C TYR A 55 -15.51 2.83 -27.37
N LYS A 56 -16.17 3.15 -26.25
CA LYS A 56 -17.35 4.04 -26.23
C LYS A 56 -17.01 5.48 -25.87
N GLN A 57 -16.06 5.69 -24.95
CA GLN A 57 -15.74 7.02 -24.43
C GLN A 57 -14.32 7.49 -24.74
N PHE A 58 -13.40 6.56 -25.07
CA PHE A 58 -12.04 6.85 -25.49
C PHE A 58 -11.53 5.70 -26.38
N LYS A 59 -10.55 5.98 -27.25
CA LYS A 59 -9.85 4.96 -28.03
C LYS A 59 -8.66 4.44 -27.21
N PRO A 60 -8.60 3.15 -26.85
CA PRO A 60 -7.44 2.61 -26.15
C PRO A 60 -6.18 2.72 -27.03
N THR A 61 -5.12 3.33 -26.50
CA THR A 61 -3.83 3.45 -27.17
C THR A 61 -2.70 2.95 -26.28
N LEU A 62 -1.60 2.55 -26.90
CA LEU A 62 -0.36 2.16 -26.21
C LEU A 62 0.65 3.32 -26.12
N HIS A 63 0.22 4.53 -26.46
CA HIS A 63 1.10 5.69 -26.58
C HIS A 63 1.86 5.99 -25.27
N ALA A 64 1.19 5.93 -24.12
CA ALA A 64 1.84 6.14 -22.82
C ALA A 64 2.88 5.06 -22.50
N TRP A 65 2.67 3.83 -22.94
CA TRP A 65 3.63 2.73 -22.78
C TRP A 65 4.82 2.91 -23.72
N GLU A 66 4.59 3.27 -24.98
CA GLU A 66 5.66 3.59 -25.93
C GLU A 66 6.50 4.78 -25.45
N ASP A 67 5.87 5.84 -24.96
CA ASP A 67 6.59 6.99 -24.40
C ASP A 67 7.43 6.61 -23.17
N ALA A 68 6.87 5.80 -22.26
CA ALA A 68 7.58 5.36 -21.06
C ALA A 68 8.78 4.44 -21.36
N PHE A 69 8.67 3.57 -22.37
CA PHE A 69 9.66 2.52 -22.68
C PHE A 69 10.57 2.80 -23.87
N ILE A 70 10.22 3.74 -24.76
CA ILE A 70 10.98 4.07 -25.96
C ILE A 70 11.48 5.51 -25.87
N THR A 71 10.58 6.49 -25.85
CA THR A 71 10.92 7.92 -25.95
C THR A 71 11.61 8.45 -24.69
N THR A 72 11.07 8.15 -23.52
CA THR A 72 11.51 8.66 -22.21
C THR A 72 12.19 7.57 -21.36
N ARG A 73 12.57 6.45 -22.01
CA ARG A 73 13.13 5.24 -21.39
C ARG A 73 14.23 5.52 -20.37
N ASP A 74 15.22 6.34 -20.73
CA ASP A 74 16.37 6.61 -19.86
C ASP A 74 15.95 7.33 -18.57
N ARG A 75 15.01 8.26 -18.67
CA ARG A 75 14.49 8.99 -17.51
C ARG A 75 13.65 8.05 -16.64
N THR A 76 12.80 7.23 -17.24
CA THR A 76 11.99 6.22 -16.55
C THR A 76 12.88 5.24 -15.79
N LEU A 77 13.87 4.64 -16.46
CA LEU A 77 14.80 3.68 -15.85
C LEU A 77 15.66 4.31 -14.75
N ARG A 78 16.15 5.54 -14.94
CA ARG A 78 16.90 6.27 -13.90
C ARG A 78 16.02 6.52 -12.67
N SER A 79 14.77 6.95 -12.86
CA SER A 79 13.85 7.18 -11.76
C SER A 79 13.56 5.89 -10.99
N LEU A 80 13.28 4.79 -11.70
CA LEU A 80 13.04 3.48 -11.09
C LEU A 80 14.26 2.98 -10.31
N ARG A 81 15.47 3.10 -10.89
CA ARG A 81 16.71 2.72 -10.20
C ARG A 81 16.93 3.55 -8.94
N ASN A 82 16.74 4.87 -9.03
CA ASN A 82 16.90 5.76 -7.88
C ASN A 82 15.90 5.39 -6.77
N SER A 83 14.64 5.16 -7.10
CA SER A 83 13.62 4.73 -6.14
C SER A 83 13.98 3.41 -5.48
N ILE A 84 14.43 2.41 -6.24
CA ILE A 84 14.82 1.11 -5.67
C ILE A 84 16.01 1.26 -4.72
N VAL A 85 17.03 2.01 -5.13
CA VAL A 85 18.24 2.24 -4.31
C VAL A 85 17.87 2.99 -3.03
N ILE A 86 17.12 4.09 -3.14
CA ILE A 86 16.74 4.90 -1.98
C ILE A 86 15.81 4.11 -1.06
N ALA A 87 14.81 3.40 -1.59
CA ALA A 87 13.89 2.60 -0.78
C ALA A 87 14.62 1.49 -0.03
N THR A 88 15.52 0.76 -0.70
CA THR A 88 16.27 -0.34 -0.09
C THR A 88 17.25 0.16 0.97
N LEU A 89 17.99 1.24 0.68
CA LEU A 89 18.95 1.80 1.62
C LEU A 89 18.23 2.38 2.84
N SER A 90 17.15 3.14 2.63
CA SER A 90 16.37 3.74 3.72
C SER A 90 15.64 2.70 4.56
N SER A 91 15.04 1.67 3.97
CA SER A 91 14.39 0.58 4.71
C SER A 91 15.40 -0.21 5.53
N THR A 92 16.56 -0.52 4.96
CA THR A 92 17.64 -1.25 5.66
C THR A 92 18.18 -0.42 6.81
N ALA A 93 18.51 0.85 6.59
CA ALA A 93 18.99 1.74 7.64
C ALA A 93 17.94 1.90 8.76
N THR A 94 16.68 2.07 8.39
CA THR A 94 15.57 2.20 9.36
C THR A 94 15.38 0.92 10.17
N LEU A 95 15.48 -0.25 9.55
CA LEU A 95 15.39 -1.54 10.23
C LEU A 95 16.55 -1.74 11.20
N LEU A 96 17.79 -1.44 10.78
CA LEU A 96 18.96 -1.58 11.64
C LEU A 96 18.86 -0.66 12.87
N LEU A 97 18.62 0.63 12.65
CA LEU A 97 18.49 1.60 13.74
C LEU A 97 17.28 1.29 14.63
N GLY A 98 16.15 0.93 14.03
CA GLY A 98 14.94 0.54 14.73
C GLY A 98 15.11 -0.74 15.55
N ALA A 99 15.86 -1.72 15.05
CA ALA A 99 16.15 -2.96 15.76
C ALA A 99 17.04 -2.70 16.97
N PHE A 100 18.10 -1.89 16.84
CA PHE A 100 18.94 -1.51 17.99
C PHE A 100 18.16 -0.72 19.05
N ALA A 101 17.33 0.23 18.61
CA ALA A 101 16.47 1.01 19.52
C ALA A 101 15.42 0.12 20.22
N GLY A 102 14.80 -0.82 19.48
CA GLY A 102 13.86 -1.78 20.05
C GLY A 102 14.53 -2.75 21.03
N TYR A 103 15.72 -3.24 20.70
CA TYR A 103 16.49 -4.13 21.56
C TYR A 103 16.88 -3.46 22.87
N SER A 104 17.34 -2.20 22.82
CA SER A 104 17.72 -1.47 24.04
C SER A 104 16.52 -1.27 24.96
N LEU A 105 15.35 -0.96 24.40
CA LEU A 105 14.11 -0.80 25.15
C LEU A 105 13.56 -2.12 25.71
N ALA A 106 13.81 -3.25 25.04
CA ALA A 106 13.39 -4.56 25.50
C ALA A 106 14.29 -5.12 26.60
N ARG A 107 15.59 -4.82 26.57
CA ARG A 107 16.57 -5.44 27.48
C ARG A 107 16.97 -4.58 28.68
N TYR A 108 16.98 -3.25 28.54
CA TYR A 108 17.43 -2.33 29.59
C TYR A 108 16.24 -1.62 30.25
N GLU A 109 16.30 -1.43 31.57
CA GLU A 109 15.32 -0.63 32.31
C GLU A 109 15.80 0.82 32.43
N PHE A 110 15.07 1.75 31.81
CA PHE A 110 15.39 3.18 31.88
C PHE A 110 14.79 3.81 33.15
N LYS A 111 15.65 4.43 33.97
CA LYS A 111 15.26 5.00 35.28
C LYS A 111 14.51 6.34 35.21
N LYS A 112 14.82 7.20 34.22
CA LYS A 112 14.21 8.55 34.12
C LYS A 112 12.87 8.54 33.39
N TRP A 113 12.83 7.91 32.21
CA TRP A 113 11.61 7.69 31.44
C TRP A 113 11.35 6.20 31.41
N LYS A 114 10.17 5.76 31.88
CA LYS A 114 9.85 4.33 31.91
C LYS A 114 9.76 3.83 30.48
N ASN A 115 10.16 2.58 30.25
CA ASN A 115 10.16 1.98 28.92
C ASN A 115 8.78 2.06 28.23
N LYS A 116 7.69 1.97 29.00
CA LYS A 116 6.32 2.10 28.51
C LYS A 116 6.04 3.50 27.95
N ASP A 117 6.53 4.55 28.61
CA ASP A 117 6.30 5.94 28.18
C ASP A 117 7.05 6.22 26.87
N ILE A 118 8.27 5.69 26.74
CA ILE A 118 9.07 5.77 25.50
C ILE A 118 8.37 5.02 24.36
N ALA A 119 7.88 3.80 24.62
CA ALA A 119 7.15 3.01 23.61
C ALA A 119 5.85 3.70 23.17
N LEU A 120 5.09 4.24 24.13
CA LEU A 120 3.86 4.99 23.85
C LEU A 120 4.13 6.26 23.06
N TRP A 121 5.22 6.98 23.35
CA TRP A 121 5.61 8.17 22.61
C TRP A 121 6.00 7.84 21.15
N ILE A 122 6.80 6.79 20.94
CA ILE A 122 7.17 6.33 19.58
C ILE A 122 5.91 5.89 18.80
N LEU A 123 5.00 5.17 19.46
CA LEU A 123 3.76 4.71 18.84
C LEU A 123 2.85 5.89 18.48
N SER A 124 2.71 6.87 19.38
CA SER A 124 1.94 8.08 19.13
C SER A 124 2.45 8.82 17.89
N ASN A 125 3.77 8.98 17.74
CA ASN A 125 4.34 9.69 16.59
C ASN A 125 4.25 8.93 15.25
N ARG A 126 3.84 7.65 15.27
CA ARG A 126 3.62 6.83 14.05
C ARG A 126 2.14 6.61 13.73
N MET A 127 1.25 6.77 14.69
CA MET A 127 -0.20 6.52 14.53
C MET A 127 -0.99 7.78 14.14
N PHE A 128 -0.41 8.97 14.31
CA PHE A 128 -0.94 10.25 13.85
C PHE A 128 -0.05 10.79 12.72
#